data_AF-A0A3D3RQN5-F1
#
_entry.id   AF-A0A3D3RQN5-F1
#
_cell.length_a   1.000
_cell.length_b   1.000
_cell.length_c   1.000
_cell.angle_alpha   90.00
_cell.angle_beta   90.00
_cell.angle_gamma   90.00
#
_symmetry.space_group_name_H-M   'P 1'
#
loop_
_entity.id
_entity.type
_entity.pdbx_description
1 polymer ?
#
loop_
_entity_poly.entity_id
_entity_poly.type
_entity_poly.pdbx_seq_one_letter_code
_entity_poly.pdbx_strand_id
1 'polypeptide(L)'
;MKDWERVLGLDLAGSPKRKTGYAFLKDKRLVVGTLYTDEEILEISKGFKLVMIDAPLSLPEGRRSIEERGPHFRECDRLLKKSGYRFFPISLGPMRMLTERGMRLASILRSKGLEVLETFPGAMYDLLGIDRRDKNAILSLYKSLPFELEDRPYSQDELDAVACWLAGVCYIMGKALAFSGKDGKIVVATGECFLPLRVFQKS
;
A
#
# COMPACT_ATOMS: atom_id res chain seq x y z
N MET A 1 20.71 -10.16 -0.22
CA MET A 1 19.69 -9.10 -0.11
C MET A 1 18.40 -9.80 0.26
N LYS A 2 17.82 -9.50 1.42
CA LYS A 2 16.51 -10.10 1.76
C LYS A 2 15.50 -9.57 0.76
N ASP A 3 14.59 -10.40 0.25
CA ASP A 3 13.63 -9.95 -0.77
C ASP A 3 12.78 -8.74 -0.32
N TRP A 4 12.65 -8.53 0.99
CA TRP A 4 11.98 -7.39 1.62
C TRP A 4 12.66 -6.03 1.37
N GLU A 5 13.97 -6.02 1.14
CA GLU A 5 14.74 -4.80 0.78
C GLU A 5 14.42 -4.34 -0.65
N ARG A 6 13.74 -5.18 -1.44
CA ARG A 6 13.32 -4.89 -2.81
C ARG A 6 11.82 -4.61 -2.92
N VAL A 7 11.19 -4.25 -1.80
CA VAL A 7 9.81 -3.79 -1.71
C VAL A 7 9.76 -2.29 -1.45
N LEU A 8 8.94 -1.57 -2.21
CA LEU A 8 8.59 -0.18 -1.98
C LEU A 8 7.10 -0.08 -1.63
N GLY A 9 6.76 0.56 -0.51
CA GLY A 9 5.40 0.92 -0.14
C GLY A 9 5.10 2.37 -0.47
N LEU A 10 3.93 2.65 -1.04
CA LEU A 10 3.47 3.99 -1.41
C LEU A 10 2.04 4.22 -0.92
N ASP A 11 1.86 5.21 -0.04
CA ASP A 11 0.54 5.80 0.24
C ASP A 11 0.28 6.93 -0.75
N LEU A 12 -0.44 6.63 -1.85
CA LEU A 12 -0.52 7.50 -3.00
C LEU A 12 -1.56 8.60 -2.81
N ALA A 13 -1.15 9.86 -2.98
CA ALA A 13 -2.10 10.95 -3.13
C ALA A 13 -2.63 11.04 -4.56
N GLY A 14 -3.92 11.36 -4.72
CA GLY A 14 -4.52 11.54 -6.05
C GLY A 14 -4.02 12.75 -6.83
N SER A 15 -3.43 13.75 -6.17
CA SER A 15 -2.88 14.96 -6.81
C SER A 15 -1.37 15.05 -6.56
N PRO A 16 -0.56 15.41 -7.57
CA PRO A 16 0.88 15.62 -7.38
C PRO A 16 1.21 16.86 -6.54
N LYS A 17 0.21 17.67 -6.16
CA LYS A 17 0.36 18.79 -5.22
C LYS A 17 0.22 18.36 -3.75
N ARG A 18 -0.05 17.07 -3.50
CA ARG A 18 -0.29 16.49 -2.17
C ARG A 18 0.77 15.45 -1.88
N LYS A 19 1.06 15.26 -0.59
CA LYS A 19 2.06 14.31 -0.12
C LYS A 19 1.64 12.88 -0.46
N THR A 20 2.56 12.13 -1.03
CA THR A 20 2.54 10.67 -1.17
C THR A 20 3.55 10.12 -0.18
N GLY A 21 3.13 9.30 0.77
CA GLY A 21 4.08 8.63 1.67
C GLY A 21 4.87 7.55 0.92
N TYR A 22 6.13 7.34 1.27
CA TYR A 22 6.90 6.18 0.83
C TYR A 22 7.59 5.49 2.01
N ALA A 23 7.76 4.18 1.90
CA ALA A 23 8.56 3.40 2.84
C ALA A 23 9.29 2.24 2.14
N PHE A 24 10.54 2.00 2.53
CA PHE A 24 11.29 0.81 2.16
C PHE A 24 12.34 0.45 3.20
N LEU A 25 12.85 -0.78 3.16
CA LEU A 25 13.89 -1.24 4.07
C LEU A 25 15.28 -1.10 3.43
N LYS A 26 16.20 -0.48 4.16
CA LYS A 26 17.62 -0.39 3.81
C LYS A 26 18.47 -0.62 5.04
N ASP A 27 19.36 -1.62 5.01
CA ASP A 27 20.31 -1.90 6.09
C ASP A 27 19.63 -2.05 7.47
N LYS A 28 18.49 -2.76 7.52
CA LYS A 28 17.60 -2.94 8.71
C LYS A 28 16.82 -1.72 9.18
N ARG A 29 16.98 -0.56 8.52
CA ARG A 29 16.24 0.67 8.81
C ARG A 29 15.12 0.88 7.80
N LEU A 30 13.93 1.19 8.29
CA LEU A 30 12.84 1.68 7.46
C LEU A 30 13.14 3.14 7.09
N VAL A 31 13.39 3.35 5.80
CA VAL A 31 13.49 4.68 5.21
C VAL A 31 12.08 5.11 4.86
N VAL A 32 11.61 6.18 5.50
CA VAL A 32 10.25 6.67 5.38
C VAL A 32 10.27 8.17 5.12
N GLY A 33 9.44 8.62 4.19
CA GLY A 33 9.31 10.04 3.87
C GLY A 33 8.13 10.31 2.96
N THR A 34 8.16 11.46 2.29
CA THR A 34 7.10 11.86 1.35
C THR A 34 7.67 12.32 0.02
N LEU A 35 6.92 12.06 -1.05
CA LEU A 35 7.13 12.56 -2.41
C LEU A 35 5.86 13.29 -2.86
N TYR A 36 5.90 13.87 -4.05
CA TYR A 36 4.82 14.66 -4.63
C TYR A 36 4.53 14.23 -6.05
N THR A 37 5.51 14.32 -6.95
CA THR A 37 5.31 14.14 -8.39
C THR A 37 5.41 12.67 -8.83
N ASP A 38 4.95 12.38 -10.04
CA ASP A 38 5.11 11.03 -10.59
C ASP A 38 6.57 10.75 -10.95
N GLU A 39 7.30 11.75 -11.39
CA GLU A 39 8.73 11.66 -11.71
C GLU A 39 9.52 11.23 -10.47
N GLU A 40 9.22 11.83 -9.31
CA GLU A 40 9.79 11.44 -8.03
C GLU A 40 9.47 9.98 -7.66
N ILE A 41 8.22 9.55 -7.84
CA ILE A 41 7.79 8.17 -7.59
C ILE A 41 8.50 7.19 -8.54
N LEU A 42 8.60 7.53 -9.83
CA LEU A 42 9.27 6.70 -10.83
C LEU A 42 10.77 6.61 -10.60
N GLU A 43 11.39 7.68 -10.11
CA GLU A 43 12.81 7.73 -9.79
C GLU A 43 13.12 6.85 -8.58
N ILE A 44 12.40 7.03 -7.46
CA ILE A 44 12.63 6.22 -6.26
C ILE A 44 12.32 4.74 -6.51
N SER A 45 11.38 4.42 -7.40
CA SER A 45 11.03 3.03 -7.73
C SER A 45 12.16 2.25 -8.42
N LYS A 46 13.22 2.92 -8.90
CA LYS A 46 14.36 2.24 -9.53
C LYS A 46 15.06 1.32 -8.53
N GLY A 47 15.29 0.06 -8.93
CA GLY A 47 16.01 -0.94 -8.14
C GLY A 47 15.11 -1.84 -7.29
N PHE A 48 13.85 -1.46 -7.06
CA PHE A 48 12.83 -2.29 -6.44
C PHE A 48 12.31 -3.35 -7.41
N LYS A 49 11.78 -4.45 -6.85
CA LYS A 49 11.12 -5.53 -7.61
C LYS A 49 9.60 -5.50 -7.45
N LEU A 50 9.13 -5.11 -6.27
CA LEU A 50 7.72 -5.05 -5.91
C LEU A 50 7.37 -3.64 -5.41
N VAL A 51 6.29 -3.07 -5.93
CA VAL A 51 5.71 -1.82 -5.46
C VAL A 51 4.29 -2.06 -4.98
N MET A 52 4.03 -1.71 -3.72
CA MET A 52 2.72 -1.74 -3.09
C MET A 52 2.14 -0.33 -3.08
N ILE A 53 0.97 -0.13 -3.68
CA ILE A 53 0.36 1.20 -3.83
C ILE A 53 -1.01 1.22 -3.13
N ASP A 54 -1.24 2.15 -2.20
CA ASP A 54 -2.56 2.46 -1.68
C ASP A 54 -3.35 3.31 -2.70
N ALA A 55 -3.87 2.64 -3.70
CA ALA A 55 -4.79 3.21 -4.69
C ALA A 55 -5.46 2.09 -5.50
N PRO A 56 -6.70 2.29 -5.96
CA PRO A 56 -7.28 1.43 -7.00
C PRO A 56 -6.38 1.39 -8.24
N LEU A 57 -5.95 0.20 -8.65
CA LEU A 57 -5.07 0.00 -9.82
C LEU A 57 -5.80 -0.53 -11.06
N SER A 58 -7.14 -0.55 -11.01
CA SER A 58 -7.99 -1.06 -12.07
C SER A 58 -9.38 -0.44 -11.99
N LEU A 59 -10.15 -0.56 -13.07
CA LEU A 59 -11.56 -0.18 -13.11
C LEU A 59 -12.44 -1.42 -12.89
N PRO A 60 -13.69 -1.24 -12.42
CA PRO A 60 -14.70 -2.29 -12.37
C PRO A 60 -14.98 -2.80 -13.76
N GLU A 61 -15.19 -4.11 -13.87
CA GLU A 61 -15.62 -4.70 -15.13
C GLU A 61 -16.89 -4.00 -15.65
N GLY A 62 -16.93 -3.71 -16.95
CA GLY A 62 -18.01 -2.95 -17.59
C GLY A 62 -17.77 -1.43 -17.62
N ARG A 63 -16.64 -0.94 -17.11
CA ARG A 63 -16.23 0.46 -17.20
C ARG A 63 -15.01 0.62 -18.12
N ARG A 64 -15.06 1.54 -19.07
CA ARG A 64 -13.95 1.83 -20.01
C ARG A 64 -13.01 2.91 -19.49
N SER A 65 -13.52 3.87 -18.73
CA SER A 65 -12.77 4.97 -18.12
C SER A 65 -13.40 5.38 -16.80
N ILE A 66 -12.67 6.13 -15.96
CA ILE A 66 -13.25 6.68 -14.74
C ILE A 66 -14.35 7.72 -15.05
N GLU A 67 -14.30 8.31 -16.25
CA GLU A 67 -15.23 9.35 -16.70
C GLU A 67 -16.58 8.80 -17.13
N GLU A 68 -16.61 7.60 -17.68
CA GLU A 68 -17.85 6.93 -18.05
C GLU A 68 -18.67 6.48 -16.83
N ARG A 69 -19.99 6.51 -16.97
CA ARG A 69 -20.91 5.88 -16.01
C ARG A 69 -20.77 4.36 -16.11
N GLY A 70 -20.82 3.70 -14.97
CA GLY A 70 -20.70 2.24 -14.89
C GLY A 70 -20.70 1.78 -13.44
N PRO A 71 -20.32 0.53 -13.19
CA PRO A 71 -20.29 -0.01 -11.83
C PRO A 71 -19.37 0.80 -10.91
N HIS A 72 -19.76 0.89 -9.63
CA HIS A 72 -19.03 1.65 -8.60
C HIS A 72 -17.95 0.84 -7.87
N PHE A 73 -18.04 -0.49 -7.95
CA PHE A 73 -17.21 -1.41 -7.19
C PHE A 73 -16.67 -2.50 -8.11
N ARG A 74 -15.38 -2.79 -7.96
CA ARG A 74 -14.76 -4.00 -8.45
C ARG A 74 -15.24 -5.22 -7.67
N GLU A 75 -15.02 -6.42 -8.18
CA GLU A 75 -15.22 -7.65 -7.43
C GLU A 75 -14.33 -7.70 -6.19
N CYS A 76 -13.05 -7.32 -6.28
CA CYS A 76 -12.18 -7.22 -5.09
C CYS A 76 -12.71 -6.24 -4.04
N ASP A 77 -13.30 -5.11 -4.46
CA ASP A 77 -13.94 -4.14 -3.58
C ASP A 77 -15.17 -4.76 -2.87
N ARG A 78 -15.98 -5.54 -3.60
CA ARG A 78 -17.13 -6.24 -3.01
C ARG A 78 -16.70 -7.30 -2.00
N LEU A 79 -15.63 -8.04 -2.28
CA LEU A 79 -15.06 -9.01 -1.35
C LEU A 79 -14.57 -8.31 -0.08
N LEU A 80 -13.79 -7.23 -0.23
CA LEU A 80 -13.32 -6.39 0.88
C LEU A 80 -14.49 -5.87 1.72
N LYS A 81 -15.56 -5.37 1.08
CA LYS A 81 -16.77 -4.90 1.77
C LYS A 81 -17.51 -6.01 2.52
N LYS A 82 -17.64 -7.19 1.92
CA LYS A 82 -18.28 -8.37 2.54
C LYS A 82 -17.53 -8.83 3.79
N SER A 83 -16.21 -8.61 3.84
CA SER A 83 -15.37 -8.88 5.01
C SER A 83 -15.43 -7.78 6.08
N GLY A 84 -16.31 -6.77 5.93
CA GLY A 84 -16.60 -5.78 6.96
C GLY A 84 -15.79 -4.48 6.86
N TYR A 85 -14.87 -4.36 5.91
CA TYR A 85 -14.02 -3.17 5.80
C TYR A 85 -14.73 -2.02 5.09
N ARG A 86 -14.57 -0.82 5.66
CA ARG A 86 -15.11 0.42 5.10
C ARG A 86 -14.05 1.12 4.24
N PHE A 87 -14.45 1.51 3.04
CA PHE A 87 -13.64 2.25 2.06
C PHE A 87 -14.54 3.11 1.17
N PHE A 88 -13.94 4.03 0.42
CA PHE A 88 -14.66 4.90 -0.50
C PHE A 88 -14.79 4.25 -1.89
N PRO A 89 -15.96 4.32 -2.54
CA PRO A 89 -16.11 3.85 -3.92
C PRO A 89 -15.20 4.64 -4.86
N ILE A 90 -14.62 3.97 -5.86
CA ILE A 90 -13.70 4.61 -6.82
C ILE A 90 -14.34 5.77 -7.61
N SER A 91 -15.67 5.80 -7.70
CA SER A 91 -16.43 6.82 -8.42
C SER A 91 -16.60 8.12 -7.62
N LEU A 92 -16.26 8.12 -6.34
CA LEU A 92 -16.31 9.32 -5.49
C LEU A 92 -15.27 10.34 -5.99
N GLY A 93 -15.61 11.64 -6.00
CA GLY A 93 -14.80 12.70 -6.63
C GLY A 93 -13.29 12.60 -6.35
N PRO A 94 -12.84 12.58 -5.08
CA PRO A 94 -11.42 12.45 -4.74
C PRO A 94 -10.77 11.14 -5.20
N MET A 95 -11.55 10.04 -5.23
CA MET A 95 -11.06 8.73 -5.64
C MET A 95 -10.85 8.61 -7.14
N ARG A 96 -11.51 9.43 -7.97
CA ARG A 96 -11.35 9.38 -9.42
C ARG A 96 -9.92 9.73 -9.82
N MET A 97 -9.42 10.87 -9.34
CA MET A 97 -8.05 11.31 -9.57
C MET A 97 -7.02 10.30 -9.03
N LEU A 98 -7.27 9.76 -7.83
CA LEU A 98 -6.41 8.73 -7.25
C LEU A 98 -6.37 7.45 -8.09
N THR A 99 -7.52 6.98 -8.56
CA THR A 99 -7.64 5.78 -9.40
C THR A 99 -6.92 5.97 -10.73
N GLU A 100 -7.15 7.09 -11.42
CA GLU A 100 -6.45 7.39 -12.68
C GLU A 100 -4.95 7.45 -12.50
N ARG A 101 -4.49 8.15 -11.45
CA ARG A 101 -3.06 8.27 -11.13
C ARG A 101 -2.45 6.91 -10.79
N GLY A 102 -3.11 6.12 -9.94
CA GLY A 102 -2.69 4.78 -9.56
C GLY A 102 -2.56 3.85 -10.76
N MET A 103 -3.59 3.79 -11.61
CA MET A 103 -3.58 2.99 -12.84
C MET A 103 -2.44 3.39 -13.78
N ARG A 104 -2.22 4.69 -14.01
CA ARG A 104 -1.14 5.17 -14.87
C ARG A 104 0.24 4.83 -14.31
N LEU A 105 0.49 5.11 -13.03
CA LEU A 105 1.76 4.76 -12.37
C LEU A 105 2.01 3.26 -12.41
N ALA A 106 1.00 2.44 -12.08
CA ALA A 106 1.12 0.99 -12.12
C ALA A 106 1.42 0.46 -13.53
N SER A 107 0.79 1.02 -14.57
CA SER A 107 1.10 0.67 -15.96
C SER A 107 2.56 0.97 -16.32
N ILE A 108 3.04 2.17 -16.00
CA ILE A 108 4.43 2.58 -16.28
C ILE A 108 5.42 1.70 -15.51
N LEU A 109 5.21 1.48 -14.22
CA LEU A 109 6.08 0.66 -13.38
C LEU A 109 6.12 -0.80 -13.86
N ARG A 110 4.97 -1.38 -14.22
CA ARG A 110 4.90 -2.73 -14.83
C ARG A 110 5.65 -2.81 -16.16
N SER A 111 5.54 -1.78 -17.00
CA SER A 111 6.29 -1.72 -18.27
C SER A 111 7.82 -1.69 -18.08
N LYS A 112 8.28 -1.26 -16.90
CA LYS A 112 9.69 -1.28 -16.49
C LYS A 112 10.11 -2.60 -15.82
N GLY A 113 9.23 -3.60 -15.79
CA GLY A 113 9.50 -4.94 -15.26
C GLY A 113 9.28 -5.11 -13.76
N LEU A 114 8.62 -4.14 -13.09
CA LEU A 114 8.28 -4.26 -11.67
C LEU A 114 6.95 -4.99 -11.48
N GLU A 115 6.86 -5.81 -10.44
CA GLU A 115 5.56 -6.26 -9.93
C GLU A 115 4.90 -5.08 -9.18
N VAL A 116 3.62 -4.82 -9.45
CA VAL A 116 2.87 -3.74 -8.82
C VAL A 116 1.54 -4.27 -8.32
N LEU A 117 1.31 -4.13 -7.03
CA LEU A 117 0.11 -4.61 -6.34
C LEU A 117 -0.58 -3.48 -5.59
N GLU A 118 -1.90 -3.58 -5.54
CA GLU A 118 -2.73 -2.70 -4.75
C GLU A 118 -2.76 -3.18 -3.29
N THR A 119 -2.75 -2.23 -2.37
CA THR A 119 -2.91 -2.46 -0.94
C THR A 119 -3.91 -1.48 -0.35
N PHE A 120 -4.30 -1.73 0.90
CA PHE A 120 -5.19 -0.85 1.66
C PHE A 120 -4.80 -0.87 3.15
N PRO A 121 -3.97 0.08 3.62
CA PRO A 121 -3.53 0.23 5.01
C PRO A 121 -4.69 0.20 6.01
N GLY A 122 -5.81 0.84 5.67
CA GLY A 122 -7.00 0.88 6.53
C GLY A 122 -7.53 -0.50 6.92
N ALA A 123 -7.47 -1.49 6.02
CA ALA A 123 -7.88 -2.86 6.35
C ALA A 123 -6.87 -3.56 7.27
N MET A 124 -5.57 -3.25 7.17
CA MET A 124 -4.56 -3.76 8.11
C MET A 124 -4.84 -3.23 9.52
N TYR A 125 -5.09 -1.93 9.67
CA TYR A 125 -5.39 -1.36 10.99
C TYR A 125 -6.67 -1.92 11.59
N ASP A 126 -7.74 -2.03 10.79
CA ASP A 126 -8.99 -2.67 11.22
C ASP A 126 -8.77 -4.12 11.68
N LEU A 127 -7.98 -4.90 10.92
CA LEU A 127 -7.61 -6.27 11.28
C LEU A 127 -6.88 -6.36 12.63
N LEU A 128 -6.05 -5.37 12.94
CA LEU A 128 -5.27 -5.31 14.17
C LEU A 128 -6.02 -4.65 15.33
N GLY A 129 -7.26 -4.17 15.10
CA GLY A 129 -8.04 -3.45 16.11
C GLY A 129 -7.45 -2.07 16.46
N ILE A 130 -6.70 -1.46 15.55
CA ILE A 130 -6.07 -0.15 15.73
C ILE A 130 -6.95 0.91 15.04
N ASP A 131 -7.28 1.99 15.74
CA ASP A 131 -7.94 3.13 15.11
C ASP A 131 -7.01 3.72 14.04
N ARG A 132 -7.50 3.80 12.81
CA ARG A 132 -6.75 4.29 11.64
C ARG A 132 -6.15 5.68 11.82
N ARG A 133 -6.68 6.49 12.76
CA ARG A 133 -6.25 7.87 13.06
C ARG A 133 -5.35 7.95 14.29
N ASP A 134 -5.22 6.88 15.07
CA ASP A 134 -4.34 6.83 16.23
C ASP A 134 -2.89 6.60 15.79
N LYS A 135 -2.23 7.69 15.41
CA LYS A 135 -0.82 7.69 15.00
C LYS A 135 0.12 7.16 16.09
N ASN A 136 -0.23 7.30 17.37
CA ASN A 136 0.62 6.83 18.46
C ASN A 136 0.55 5.30 18.57
N ALA A 137 -0.64 4.72 18.46
CA ALA A 137 -0.82 3.27 18.42
C ALA A 137 -0.15 2.66 17.18
N ILE A 138 -0.34 3.27 16.00
CA ILE A 138 0.29 2.84 14.75
C ILE A 138 1.82 2.91 14.85
N LEU A 139 2.39 4.02 15.32
CA LEU A 139 3.83 4.15 15.49
C LEU A 139 4.38 3.15 16.52
N SER A 140 3.64 2.89 17.60
CA SER A 140 4.02 1.91 18.62
C SER A 140 4.05 0.48 18.05
N LEU A 141 3.08 0.14 17.19
CA LEU A 141 3.10 -1.12 16.44
C LEU A 141 4.39 -1.22 15.61
N TYR A 142 4.73 -0.20 14.83
CA TYR A 142 5.92 -0.24 13.97
C TYR A 142 7.24 -0.28 14.76
N LYS A 143 7.34 0.49 15.86
CA LYS A 143 8.50 0.42 16.77
C LYS A 143 8.64 -0.95 17.46
N SER A 144 7.57 -1.75 17.52
CA SER A 144 7.61 -3.12 18.06
C SER A 144 8.07 -4.19 17.05
N LEU A 145 8.27 -3.79 15.79
CA LEU A 145 8.81 -4.64 14.74
C LEU A 145 10.35 -4.59 14.76
N PRO A 146 11.04 -5.59 14.20
CA PRO A 146 12.51 -5.71 14.24
C PRO A 146 13.23 -4.76 13.27
N PHE A 147 12.64 -3.61 12.96
CA PHE A 147 13.18 -2.64 12.02
C PHE A 147 13.41 -1.31 12.73
N GLU A 148 14.53 -0.69 12.41
CA GLU A 148 14.84 0.62 12.97
C GLU A 148 13.99 1.69 12.29
N LEU A 149 13.47 2.62 13.09
CA LEU A 149 12.79 3.83 12.64
C LEU A 149 13.50 5.03 13.25
N GLU A 150 13.54 6.13 12.53
CA GLU A 150 14.01 7.41 13.07
C GLU A 150 13.15 7.85 14.25
N ASP A 151 13.78 8.36 15.29
CA ASP A 151 13.07 8.96 16.42
C ASP A 151 12.66 10.40 16.09
N ARG A 152 11.55 10.51 15.37
CA ARG A 152 10.95 11.77 14.95
C ARG A 152 9.43 11.64 14.86
N PRO A 153 8.68 12.76 14.79
CA PRO A 153 7.27 12.69 14.44
C PRO A 153 7.06 12.20 13.00
N TYR A 154 5.98 11.43 12.81
CA TYR A 154 5.52 10.96 11.49
C TYR A 154 4.11 11.50 11.19
N SER A 155 3.87 11.78 9.91
CA SER A 155 2.55 12.05 9.36
C SER A 155 1.74 10.76 9.15
N GLN A 156 0.44 10.88 8.92
CA GLN A 156 -0.39 9.72 8.58
C GLN A 156 0.08 9.08 7.27
N ASP A 157 0.36 9.90 6.25
CA ASP A 157 0.78 9.42 4.93
C ASP A 157 2.06 8.56 5.02
N GLU A 158 3.01 8.96 5.86
CA GLU A 158 4.24 8.20 6.13
C GLU A 158 3.97 6.87 6.85
N LEU A 159 3.06 6.86 7.83
CA LEU A 159 2.70 5.64 8.55
C LEU A 159 1.93 4.65 7.66
N ASP A 160 1.08 5.17 6.77
CA ASP A 160 0.32 4.37 5.80
C ASP A 160 1.25 3.79 4.72
N ALA A 161 2.31 4.51 4.35
CA ALA A 161 3.35 3.96 3.48
C ALA A 161 4.11 2.79 4.11
N VAL A 162 4.36 2.82 5.43
CA VAL A 162 4.94 1.67 6.16
C VAL A 162 3.99 0.48 6.13
N ALA A 163 2.68 0.68 6.31
CA ALA A 163 1.68 -0.38 6.13
C ALA A 163 1.70 -0.94 4.70
N CYS A 164 1.85 -0.09 3.68
CA CYS A 164 1.98 -0.52 2.30
C CYS A 164 3.20 -1.42 2.10
N TRP A 165 4.36 -1.02 2.63
CA TRP A 165 5.57 -1.82 2.58
C TRP A 165 5.38 -3.17 3.30
N LEU A 166 4.77 -3.16 4.50
CA LEU A 166 4.45 -4.38 5.25
C LEU A 166 3.56 -5.33 4.44
N ALA A 167 2.56 -4.82 3.71
CA ALA A 167 1.72 -5.66 2.85
C ALA A 167 2.54 -6.45 1.82
N GLY A 168 3.56 -5.81 1.23
CA GLY A 168 4.48 -6.47 0.29
C GLY A 168 5.37 -7.52 0.96
N VAL A 169 5.85 -7.23 2.18
CA VAL A 169 6.61 -8.20 2.98
C VAL A 169 5.76 -9.44 3.31
N CYS A 170 4.54 -9.23 3.80
CA CYS A 170 3.62 -10.33 4.13
C CYS A 170 3.20 -11.11 2.87
N TYR A 171 3.11 -10.44 1.71
CA TYR A 171 2.85 -11.08 0.42
C TYR A 171 3.99 -12.02 0.01
N ILE A 172 5.24 -11.55 0.06
CA ILE A 172 6.44 -12.38 -0.22
C ILE A 172 6.50 -13.59 0.72
N MET A 173 6.08 -13.42 1.97
CA MET A 173 6.05 -14.49 2.96
C MET A 173 4.85 -15.44 2.82
N GLY A 174 3.93 -15.21 1.88
CA GLY A 174 2.71 -16.01 1.72
C GLY A 174 1.71 -15.87 2.88
N LYS A 175 1.77 -14.75 3.63
CA LYS A 175 0.99 -14.48 4.85
C LYS A 175 0.07 -13.27 4.74
N ALA A 176 0.04 -12.59 3.60
CA ALA A 176 -0.91 -11.52 3.35
C ALA A 176 -2.32 -12.06 3.08
N LEU A 177 -3.33 -11.28 3.46
CA LEU A 177 -4.70 -11.52 3.03
C LEU A 177 -4.91 -10.89 1.65
N ALA A 178 -5.47 -11.63 0.71
CA ALA A 178 -5.68 -11.14 -0.66
C ALA A 178 -7.15 -11.23 -1.07
N PHE A 179 -7.73 -10.09 -1.45
CA PHE A 179 -9.06 -10.00 -2.06
C PHE A 179 -8.90 -9.95 -3.57
N SER A 180 -8.99 -11.11 -4.23
CA SER A 180 -8.80 -11.23 -5.67
C SER A 180 -10.15 -11.41 -6.38
N GLY A 181 -10.41 -10.57 -7.38
CA GLY A 181 -11.56 -10.68 -8.27
C GLY A 181 -11.12 -10.49 -9.73
N LYS A 182 -12.06 -10.65 -10.66
CA LYS A 182 -11.80 -10.55 -12.10
C LYS A 182 -11.24 -9.20 -12.55
N ASP A 183 -11.50 -8.15 -11.79
CA ASP A 183 -11.20 -6.76 -12.10
C ASP A 183 -10.26 -6.12 -11.07
N GLY A 184 -9.54 -6.90 -10.26
CA GLY A 184 -8.52 -6.37 -9.36
C GLY A 184 -8.11 -7.33 -8.24
N LYS A 185 -7.04 -6.96 -7.53
CA LYS A 185 -6.53 -7.70 -6.37
C LYS A 185 -6.03 -6.71 -5.32
N ILE A 186 -6.58 -6.77 -4.11
CA ILE A 186 -6.15 -5.96 -2.96
C ILE A 186 -5.40 -6.87 -1.99
N VAL A 187 -4.16 -6.51 -1.66
CA VAL A 187 -3.28 -7.27 -0.76
C VAL A 187 -3.15 -6.51 0.56
N VAL A 188 -3.45 -7.16 1.67
CA VAL A 188 -3.49 -6.54 3.00
C VAL A 188 -2.53 -7.28 3.92
N ALA A 189 -1.69 -6.54 4.64
CA ALA A 189 -0.85 -7.08 5.69
C ALA A 189 -1.69 -7.64 6.84
N THR A 190 -1.20 -8.70 7.48
CA THR A 190 -1.87 -9.38 8.60
C THR A 190 -0.92 -9.46 9.80
N GLY A 191 -1.43 -9.64 11.01
CA GLY A 191 -0.56 -9.88 12.17
C GLY A 191 0.31 -11.15 12.05
N GLU A 192 -0.06 -12.08 11.16
CA GLU A 192 0.62 -13.38 11.01
C GLU A 192 2.06 -13.28 10.50
N CYS A 193 2.41 -12.20 9.78
CA CYS A 193 3.77 -11.96 9.33
C CYS A 193 4.63 -11.31 10.43
N PHE A 194 4.06 -10.65 11.44
CA PHE A 194 4.84 -9.88 12.43
C PHE A 194 5.66 -10.78 13.37
N LEU A 195 5.13 -11.94 13.76
CA LEU A 195 5.84 -12.91 14.60
C LEU A 195 7.08 -13.49 13.90
N PRO A 196 6.99 -14.04 12.68
CA PRO A 196 8.16 -14.49 11.95
C PRO A 196 9.22 -13.38 11.80
N LEU A 197 8.81 -12.14 11.50
CA LEU A 197 9.74 -11.02 11.40
C LEU A 197 10.61 -10.88 12.66
N ARG A 198 10.00 -10.96 13.85
CA ARG A 198 10.71 -10.88 15.14
C ARG A 198 11.67 -12.06 15.38
N VAL A 199 11.36 -13.25 14.88
CA VAL A 199 12.22 -14.45 15.03
C VAL A 199 13.42 -14.37 14.09
N PHE A 200 13.26 -13.82 12.87
CA PHE A 200 14.32 -13.67 11.87
C PHE A 200 15.49 -12.73 12.26
N GLN A 201 15.43 -12.08 13.43
CA GLN A 201 16.54 -11.29 13.98
C GLN A 201 17.48 -12.09 14.90
N LYS A 202 17.08 -13.29 15.33
CA LYS A 202 17.88 -14.16 16.22
C LYS A 202 18.70 -15.22 15.49
N SER A 203 18.78 -15.14 14.16
CA SER A 203 19.53 -16.05 13.27
C SER A 203 20.47 -15.23 12.41
#